data_AF-A0A256XMB3-F1
#
_entry.id   AF-A0A256XMB3-F1
#
_cell.length_a   1.000
_cell.length_b   1.000
_cell.length_c   1.000
_cell.angle_alpha   90.00
_cell.angle_beta   90.00
_cell.angle_gamma   90.00
#
_symmetry.space_group_name_H-M   'P 1'
#
loop_
_entity.id
_entity.type
_entity.pdbx_description
1 polymer ?
#
loop_
_entity_poly.entity_id
_entity_poly.type
_entity_poly.pdbx_seq_one_letter_code
_entity_poly.pdbx_strand_id
1 'polypeptide(L)' 'MNPNTAFIDHISSEELNSLNTKLDDHADVTGGMQGKIKTILQITNHNVDVLLLNGNKPDRLYDALVGNETKYTLIQR' A
#
# COMPACT_ATOMS: atom_id res chain seq x y z
N MET A 1 -16.96 -12.71 -2.25
CA MET A 1 -15.48 -12.62 -2.36
C MET A 1 -15.15 -12.40 -3.83
N ASN A 2 -14.36 -11.38 -4.16
CA ASN A 2 -13.94 -11.14 -5.55
C ASN A 2 -12.79 -12.11 -5.88
N PRO A 3 -12.96 -13.06 -6.83
CA PRO A 3 -12.00 -14.14 -7.07
C PRO A 3 -10.64 -13.69 -7.63
N ASN A 4 -10.50 -12.42 -8.04
CA ASN A 4 -9.28 -11.87 -8.64
C ASN A 4 -8.48 -10.96 -7.69
N THR A 5 -8.70 -11.05 -6.37
CA THR A 5 -8.00 -10.19 -5.39
C THR A 5 -6.65 -10.81 -5.00
N ALA A 6 -5.61 -10.53 -5.78
CA ALA A 6 -4.24 -10.93 -5.45
C ALA A 6 -3.58 -9.93 -4.48
N PHE A 7 -2.76 -10.42 -3.55
CA PHE A 7 -1.92 -9.57 -2.72
C PHE A 7 -0.79 -8.99 -3.58
N ILE A 8 -0.52 -7.70 -3.41
CA ILE A 8 0.55 -6.98 -4.10
C ILE A 8 1.72 -6.89 -3.12
N ASP A 9 2.76 -7.69 -3.32
CA ASP A 9 3.97 -7.66 -2.48
C ASP A 9 4.85 -6.43 -2.78
N HIS A 10 4.89 -6.01 -4.05
CA HIS A 10 5.67 -4.87 -4.53
C HIS A 10 4.95 -4.15 -5.67
N ILE A 11 5.02 -2.81 -5.68
CA ILE A 11 4.44 -1.97 -6.74
C ILE A 11 5.22 -0.66 -6.86
N SER A 12 5.39 -0.15 -8.08
CA SER A 12 5.97 1.19 -8.26
C SER A 12 4.96 2.31 -7.96
N SER A 13 5.47 3.50 -7.67
CA SER A 13 4.63 4.69 -7.46
C SER A 13 3.79 5.04 -8.69
N GLU A 14 4.32 4.80 -9.90
CA GLU A 14 3.66 5.01 -11.18
C GLU A 14 2.52 4.02 -11.41
N GLU A 15 2.76 2.74 -11.07
CA GLU A 15 1.75 1.69 -11.13
C GLU A 15 0.65 1.93 -10.11
N LEU A 16 1.01 2.31 -8.88
CA LEU A 16 0.05 2.65 -7.83
C LEU A 16 -0.83 3.83 -8.22
N ASN A 17 -0.25 4.88 -8.81
CA ASN A 17 -1.00 6.03 -9.32
C ASN A 17 -1.97 5.60 -10.45
N SER A 18 -1.52 4.71 -11.33
CA SER A 18 -2.34 4.16 -12.41
C SER A 18 -3.48 3.24 -11.92
N LEU A 19 -3.31 2.58 -10.77
CA LEU A 19 -4.37 1.82 -10.12
C LEU A 19 -5.36 2.75 -9.39
N ASN A 20 -4.88 3.81 -8.76
CA ASN A 20 -5.71 4.78 -8.06
C ASN A 20 -6.70 5.49 -9.00
N THR A 21 -6.29 5.77 -10.25
CA THR A 21 -7.18 6.35 -11.26
C THR A 21 -8.20 5.36 -11.82
N LYS A 22 -8.02 4.05 -11.59
CA LYS A 22 -8.92 2.95 -12.00
C LYS A 22 -9.78 2.40 -10.87
N LEU A 23 -9.50 2.76 -9.60
CA LEU A 23 -10.34 2.37 -8.48
C LEU A 23 -11.69 3.07 -8.65
N ASP A 24 -12.71 2.31 -9.07
CA ASP A 24 -14.10 2.76 -9.02
C ASP A 24 -14.44 3.21 -7.58
N ASP A 25 -15.20 4.31 -7.47
CA ASP A 25 -15.73 4.88 -6.22
C ASP A 25 -16.45 3.85 -5.33
N HIS A 26 -16.80 2.68 -5.87
CA HIS A 26 -17.47 1.60 -5.17
C HIS A 26 -16.55 0.78 -4.25
N ALA A 27 -15.23 0.79 -4.47
CA ALA A 27 -14.27 -0.02 -3.71
C ALA A 27 -13.79 0.67 -2.41
N ASP A 28 -13.81 2.00 -2.35
CA ASP A 28 -13.42 2.79 -1.18
C ASP A 28 -14.55 3.70 -0.71
N VAL A 29 -15.56 3.10 -0.07
CA VAL A 29 -16.73 3.81 0.49
C VAL A 29 -16.39 4.78 1.63
N THR A 30 -15.13 4.83 2.07
CA THR A 30 -14.65 5.69 3.17
C THR A 30 -13.66 6.77 2.73
N GLY A 31 -13.17 6.73 1.48
CA GLY A 31 -12.03 7.53 1.03
C GLY A 31 -10.72 7.24 1.78
N GLY A 32 -10.71 6.21 2.63
CA GLY A 32 -9.60 5.91 3.54
C GLY A 32 -8.40 5.33 2.80
N MET A 33 -8.61 4.55 1.74
CA MET A 33 -7.53 4.02 0.90
C MET A 33 -7.04 5.05 -0.10
N GLN A 34 -7.94 5.83 -0.71
CA GLN A 34 -7.58 6.93 -1.60
C GLN A 34 -6.70 7.96 -0.88
N GLY A 35 -7.08 8.34 0.35
CA GLY A 35 -6.29 9.25 1.19
C GLY A 35 -4.91 8.67 1.54
N LYS A 36 -4.83 7.37 1.85
CA LYS A 36 -3.54 6.69 2.09
C LYS A 36 -2.67 6.69 0.83
N ILE A 37 -3.23 6.33 -0.33
CA ILE A 37 -2.49 6.29 -1.61
C ILE A 37 -1.94 7.69 -1.93
N LYS A 38 -2.74 8.74 -1.78
CA LYS A 38 -2.28 10.12 -1.98
C LYS A 38 -1.06 10.45 -1.11
N THR A 39 -1.12 10.13 0.18
CA THR A 39 0.00 10.35 1.11
C THR A 39 1.23 9.53 0.73
N ILE A 40 1.04 8.26 0.35
CA ILE A 40 2.13 7.39 -0.10
C ILE A 40 2.84 7.99 -1.31
N LEU A 41 2.07 8.41 -2.34
CA LEU A 41 2.63 9.02 -3.55
C LEU A 41 3.42 10.31 -3.24
N GLN A 42 2.98 11.10 -2.24
CA GLN A 42 3.72 12.27 -1.79
C GLN A 42 5.06 11.88 -1.14
N ILE A 43 5.10 10.83 -0.32
CA ILE A 43 6.32 10.35 0.33
C ILE A 43 7.31 9.78 -0.71
N THR A 44 6.84 8.95 -1.63
CA THR A 44 7.70 8.30 -2.63
C THR A 44 8.33 9.29 -3.61
N ASN A 45 7.69 10.44 -3.86
CA ASN A 45 8.27 11.53 -4.66
C ASN A 45 9.56 12.11 -4.06
N HIS A 46 9.80 11.90 -2.77
CA HIS A 46 11.02 12.31 -2.08
C HIS A 46 12.08 11.20 -2.03
N ASN A 47 11.96 10.16 -2.89
CA ASN A 47 12.86 9.01 -2.91
C ASN A 47 12.91 8.26 -1.57
N VAL A 48 11.76 8.19 -0.90
CA VAL A 48 11.58 7.45 0.35
C VAL A 48 10.70 6.24 0.07
N ASP A 49 11.22 5.07 0.42
CA ASP A 49 10.50 3.81 0.33
C ASP A 49 9.37 3.76 1.35
N VAL A 50 8.23 3.20 0.96
CA VAL A 50 7.07 3.06 1.83
C VAL A 50 6.68 1.60 1.97
N LEU A 51 6.57 1.15 3.22
CA LEU A 51 6.04 -0.16 3.60
C LEU A 51 4.57 0.02 4.05
N LEU A 52 3.63 -0.50 3.27
CA LEU A 52 2.21 -0.54 3.64
C LEU A 52 1.87 -1.89 4.26
N LEU A 53 1.45 -1.90 5.53
CA LEU A 53 1.11 -3.12 6.27
C LEU A 53 -0.21 -2.99 7.01
N ASN A 54 -0.76 -4.14 7.44
CA ASN A 54 -1.98 -4.17 8.26
C ASN A 54 -1.62 -4.04 9.75
N GLY A 55 -1.87 -2.86 10.34
CA GLY A 55 -1.60 -2.59 11.75
C GLY A 55 -2.46 -3.38 12.75
N ASN A 56 -3.57 -3.99 12.31
CA ASN A 56 -4.40 -4.84 13.16
C ASN A 56 -3.87 -6.28 13.26
N LYS A 57 -2.81 -6.61 12.54
CA LYS A 57 -2.14 -7.90 12.64
C LYS A 57 -0.97 -7.75 13.62
N PRO A 58 -0.96 -8.54 14.72
CA PRO A 58 0.13 -8.51 15.70
C PRO A 58 1.50 -8.64 15.03
N ASP A 59 2.49 -8.03 15.67
CA ASP A 59 3.92 -8.12 15.37
C ASP A 59 4.39 -7.56 14.02
N ARG A 60 3.51 -7.34 13.04
CA ARG A 60 3.89 -6.85 11.69
C ARG A 60 4.66 -5.55 11.69
N LEU A 61 4.26 -4.59 12.53
CA LEU A 61 4.96 -3.32 12.62
C LEU A 61 6.37 -3.51 13.21
N TYR A 62 6.47 -4.30 14.28
CA TYR A 62 7.74 -4.59 14.93
C TYR A 62 8.67 -5.33 13.98
N ASP A 63 8.19 -6.41 13.37
CA ASP A 63 8.94 -7.25 12.43
C ASP A 63 9.46 -6.45 11.24
N ALA A 64 8.61 -5.60 10.64
CA ALA A 64 9.03 -4.73 9.54
C ALA A 64 10.15 -3.75 9.94
N LEU A 65 10.12 -3.22 11.16
CA LEU A 65 11.12 -2.26 11.64
C LEU A 65 12.46 -2.92 11.99
N VAL A 66 12.44 -4.16 12.49
CA VAL A 66 13.67 -4.89 12.86
C VAL A 66 14.24 -5.73 11.72
N GLY A 67 13.55 -5.78 10.56
CA GLY A 67 13.99 -6.52 9.37
C GLY A 67 13.64 -8.00 9.39
N ASN A 68 12.69 -8.43 10.23
CA ASN A 68 12.15 -9.78 10.19
C ASN A 68 11.18 -9.94 9.01
N GLU A 69 11.04 -11.18 8.52
CA GLU A 69 10.06 -11.49 7.47
C GLU A 69 8.62 -11.22 7.94
N THR A 70 7.90 -10.37 7.21
CA THR A 70 6.48 -10.09 7.47
C THR A 70 5.74 -9.66 6.21
N LYS A 71 4.40 -9.66 6.26
CA LYS A 71 3.57 -9.28 5.10
C LYS A 71 3.33 -7.78 5.04
N TYR A 72 3.86 -7.16 3.99
CA TYR A 72 3.67 -5.77 3.60
C TYR A 72 3.63 -5.63 2.08
N THR A 73 3.17 -4.49 1.59
CA THR A 73 3.39 -4.04 0.22
C THR A 73 4.52 -3.02 0.23
N LEU A 74 5.58 -3.28 -0.52
CA LEU A 74 6.66 -2.32 -0.74
C LEU A 74 6.30 -1.39 -1.90
N ILE A 75 6.49 -0.09 -1.69
CA ILE A 75 6.16 0.95 -2.65
C ILE A 75 7.39 1.83 -2.82
N GLN A 76 7.92 1.85 -4.03
CA GLN A 76 9.16 2.55 -4.40
C GLN A 76 8.96 3.30 -5.71
N ARG A 77 9.95 4.12 -6.06
CA ARG A 77 10.00 4.81 -7.36
C ARG A 77 10.49 3.87 -8.47
#